data_AF-A0A7C3CSU9-F1
#
_entry.id   AF-A0A7C3CSU9-F1
#
_cell.length_a   1.000
_cell.length_b   1.000
_cell.length_c   1.000
_cell.angle_alpha   90.00
_cell.angle_beta   90.00
_cell.angle_gamma   90.00
#
_symmetry.space_group_name_H-M   'P 1'
#
loop_
_entity.id
_entity.type
_entity.pdbx_description
1 polymer ?
#
loop_
_entity_poly.entity_id
_entity_poly.type
_entity_poly.pdbx_seq_one_letter_code
_entity_poly.pdbx_strand_id
1 'polypeptide(L)'
;MKRVVLLVVVLTLVGGGRFGAWGKEAVKAPAQAKVAAEKPQPAVLTDADCIKCHPQQVKELASKGHRHRKVGCLGCHKGHAPLFPKEKMIPKCSECHKGQAHFTLKNCLSCHTNPHTPLEITFKKGQYKKACLTCHSGPGEQMAEFPSAHAQKPCNFCHTRHGYIPTCLKCHKPHLKGQTFDDCVGCHQAHKPTQVTYGANIPNRFCGACHGQIEKTLESGKTKHARLACVFCHRGVHGVKPRCQTCHGIPHPQSMLQGFKGCLDCHQDPHNLVK
;
A
#
# COMPACT_ATOMS: atom_id res chain seq x y z
N MET A 1 -39.66 3.73 38.82
CA MET A 1 -41.00 3.33 39.30
C MET A 1 -41.62 4.49 40.07
N LYS A 2 -42.69 5.09 39.54
CA LYS A 2 -43.80 5.71 40.30
C LYS A 2 -44.82 6.21 39.28
N ARG A 3 -45.91 5.43 39.15
CA ARG A 3 -47.16 5.82 38.51
C ARG A 3 -47.93 6.69 39.50
N VAL A 4 -48.51 7.79 39.03
CA VAL A 4 -49.71 8.36 39.65
C VAL A 4 -50.66 8.76 38.52
N VAL A 5 -51.78 8.06 38.48
CA VAL A 5 -53.01 8.33 37.73
C VAL A 5 -53.93 9.08 38.69
N LEU A 6 -54.68 10.08 38.21
CA LEU A 6 -56.01 10.53 38.70
C LEU A 6 -56.31 11.88 38.00
N LEU A 7 -57.53 12.29 37.66
CA LEU A 7 -58.86 11.71 37.50
C LEU A 7 -59.65 12.84 36.81
N VAL A 8 -60.48 12.49 35.83
CA VAL A 8 -61.40 13.40 35.13
C VAL A 8 -62.49 13.90 36.10
N VAL A 9 -62.79 15.19 36.08
CA VAL A 9 -64.07 15.73 36.55
C VAL A 9 -64.69 16.58 35.44
N VAL A 10 -65.80 16.08 34.91
CA VAL A 10 -66.73 16.79 34.03
C VAL A 10 -67.65 17.61 34.93
N LEU A 11 -67.77 18.92 34.66
CA LEU A 11 -68.81 19.76 35.25
C LEU A 11 -69.59 20.43 34.13
N THR A 12 -70.83 19.97 33.94
CA THR A 12 -71.86 20.60 33.12
C THR A 12 -72.55 21.69 33.95
N LEU A 13 -72.66 22.90 33.40
CA LEU A 13 -73.59 23.91 33.89
C LEU A 13 -74.29 24.58 32.72
N VAL A 14 -75.62 24.42 32.73
CA VAL A 14 -76.62 25.00 31.85
C VAL A 14 -77.07 26.34 32.44
N GLY A 15 -77.30 27.33 31.58
CA GLY A 15 -77.97 28.59 31.90
C GLY A 15 -77.51 29.65 30.90
N GLY A 16 -78.33 30.26 30.05
CA GLY A 16 -79.67 30.79 30.27
C GLY A 16 -79.61 32.21 29.71
N GLY A 17 -80.24 32.44 28.56
CA GLY A 17 -79.93 33.57 27.68
C GLY A 17 -80.37 34.95 28.16
N ARG A 18 -79.85 35.98 27.48
CA ARG A 18 -80.55 37.26 27.29
C ARG A 18 -80.43 37.68 25.83
N PHE A 19 -81.58 37.82 25.19
CA PHE A 19 -81.77 38.45 23.89
C PHE A 19 -81.31 39.92 23.95
N GLY A 20 -80.39 40.28 23.06
CA GLY A 20 -80.10 41.66 22.69
C GLY A 20 -80.15 41.76 21.17
N ALA A 21 -81.18 42.43 20.65
CA ALA A 21 -81.28 42.80 19.24
C ALA A 21 -80.52 44.11 19.04
N TRP A 22 -79.61 44.17 18.06
CA TRP A 22 -79.34 45.33 17.19
C TRP A 22 -78.19 45.05 16.22
N GLY A 23 -78.33 45.56 14.99
CA GLY A 23 -77.22 45.73 14.03
C GLY A 23 -77.23 44.79 12.84
N LYS A 24 -78.02 45.11 11.80
CA LYS A 24 -77.78 44.61 10.44
C LYS A 24 -76.60 45.38 9.84
N GLU A 25 -75.38 44.93 10.09
CA GLU A 25 -74.21 45.35 9.31
C GLU A 25 -73.81 44.20 8.38
N ALA A 26 -73.94 44.46 7.07
CA ALA A 26 -73.50 43.55 6.04
C ALA A 26 -71.97 43.47 6.07
N VAL A 27 -71.44 42.39 6.63
CA VAL A 27 -70.02 42.04 6.54
C VAL A 27 -69.72 41.77 5.07
N LYS A 28 -69.09 42.72 4.38
CA LYS A 28 -68.51 42.50 3.05
C LYS A 28 -67.45 41.41 3.17
N ALA A 29 -67.66 40.29 2.50
CA ALA A 29 -66.67 39.23 2.36
C ALA A 29 -65.36 39.81 1.82
N PRO A 30 -64.19 39.44 2.39
CA PRO A 30 -62.93 39.90 1.87
C PRO A 30 -62.74 39.37 0.45
N ALA A 31 -62.29 40.24 -0.45
CA ALA A 31 -61.97 39.87 -1.82
C ALA A 31 -60.91 38.75 -1.80
N GLN A 32 -61.25 37.61 -2.39
CA GLN A 32 -60.30 36.52 -2.62
C GLN A 32 -59.24 37.03 -3.62
N ALA A 33 -58.06 37.37 -3.12
CA ALA A 33 -56.90 37.55 -3.95
C ALA A 33 -56.62 36.21 -4.64
N LYS A 34 -56.76 36.16 -5.97
CA LYS A 34 -56.32 35.03 -6.78
C LYS A 34 -54.80 34.95 -6.67
N VAL A 35 -54.30 34.08 -5.79
CA VAL A 35 -52.91 33.65 -5.81
C VAL A 35 -52.75 32.83 -7.07
N ALA A 36 -52.07 33.39 -8.07
CA ALA A 36 -51.66 32.63 -9.24
C ALA A 36 -50.79 31.47 -8.76
N ALA A 37 -51.21 30.23 -9.03
CA ALA A 37 -50.44 29.05 -8.71
C ALA A 37 -49.14 29.08 -9.52
N GLU A 38 -48.04 29.38 -8.84
CA GLU A 38 -46.70 29.29 -9.41
C GLU A 38 -46.44 27.82 -9.77
N LYS A 39 -46.07 27.56 -11.03
CA LYS A 39 -45.76 26.20 -11.47
C LYS A 39 -44.62 25.67 -10.59
N PRO A 40 -44.74 24.49 -9.97
CA PRO A 40 -43.69 23.96 -9.11
C PRO A 40 -42.40 23.85 -9.91
N GLN A 41 -41.38 24.60 -9.49
CA GLN A 41 -40.05 24.46 -10.08
C GLN A 41 -39.55 23.04 -9.83
N PRO A 42 -38.99 22.35 -10.83
CA PRO A 42 -38.47 21.01 -10.63
C PRO A 42 -37.37 21.06 -9.57
N ALA A 43 -37.49 20.21 -8.56
CA ALA A 43 -36.51 20.12 -7.49
C ALA A 43 -35.11 19.87 -8.07
N VAL A 44 -34.16 20.73 -7.72
CA VAL A 44 -32.76 20.61 -8.17
C VAL A 44 -32.06 19.62 -7.25
N LEU A 45 -31.46 18.58 -7.83
CA LEU A 45 -30.65 17.61 -7.09
C LEU A 45 -29.37 18.26 -6.58
N THR A 46 -29.03 18.05 -5.31
CA THR A 46 -27.78 18.50 -4.68
C THR A 46 -26.96 17.32 -4.15
N ASP A 47 -25.66 17.53 -3.86
CA ASP A 47 -24.81 16.50 -3.24
C ASP A 47 -25.39 15.96 -1.92
N ALA A 48 -26.10 16.80 -1.16
CA ALA A 48 -26.74 16.41 0.10
C ALA A 48 -27.89 15.41 -0.08
N ASP A 49 -28.46 15.34 -1.29
CA ASP A 49 -29.55 14.41 -1.59
C ASP A 49 -29.04 13.00 -1.87
N CYS A 50 -27.79 12.85 -2.30
CA CYS A 50 -27.23 11.56 -2.72
C CYS A 50 -27.25 10.51 -1.60
N ILE A 51 -27.06 10.92 -0.34
CA ILE A 51 -27.05 10.00 0.82
C ILE A 51 -28.41 9.33 1.05
N LYS A 52 -29.52 9.95 0.61
CA LYS A 52 -30.87 9.42 0.79
C LYS A 52 -31.07 8.08 0.06
N CYS A 53 -30.32 7.85 -1.04
CA CYS A 53 -30.41 6.64 -1.85
C CYS A 53 -29.07 5.89 -2.02
N HIS A 54 -27.93 6.57 -1.89
CA HIS A 54 -26.59 6.01 -2.03
C HIS A 54 -25.76 6.10 -0.72
N PRO A 55 -26.28 5.60 0.42
CA PRO A 55 -25.63 5.79 1.72
C PRO A 55 -24.24 5.14 1.78
N GLN A 56 -24.04 4.02 1.08
CA GLN A 56 -22.75 3.34 1.03
C GLN A 56 -21.70 4.17 0.28
N GLN A 57 -21.99 4.62 -0.94
CA GLN A 57 -21.05 5.36 -1.78
C GLN A 57 -20.69 6.71 -1.14
N VAL A 58 -21.66 7.37 -0.51
CA VAL A 58 -21.41 8.61 0.24
C VAL A 58 -20.48 8.35 1.43
N LYS A 59 -20.70 7.27 2.19
CA LYS A 59 -19.82 6.88 3.31
C LYS A 59 -18.41 6.53 2.83
N GLU A 60 -18.29 5.80 1.72
CA GLU A 60 -17.01 5.45 1.10
C GLU A 60 -16.26 6.70 0.64
N LEU A 61 -16.92 7.61 -0.08
CA LEU A 61 -16.31 8.86 -0.54
C LEU A 61 -15.89 9.75 0.64
N ALA A 62 -16.71 9.84 1.69
CA ALA A 62 -16.39 10.62 2.87
C ALA A 62 -15.15 10.10 3.59
N SER A 63 -15.05 8.78 3.78
CA SER A 63 -13.96 8.14 4.54
C SER A 63 -12.69 7.91 3.72
N LYS A 64 -12.82 7.53 2.45
CA LYS A 64 -11.74 6.99 1.60
C LYS A 64 -11.66 7.67 0.22
N GLY A 65 -12.45 8.71 -0.04
CA GLY A 65 -12.48 9.40 -1.32
C GLY A 65 -11.26 10.26 -1.65
N HIS A 66 -10.39 10.54 -0.66
CA HIS A 66 -9.22 11.40 -0.83
C HIS A 66 -9.57 12.72 -1.56
N ARG A 67 -8.92 13.02 -2.69
CA ARG A 67 -9.17 14.24 -3.48
C ARG A 67 -10.55 14.25 -4.12
N HIS A 68 -11.17 13.09 -4.37
CA HIS A 68 -12.51 13.01 -4.95
C HIS A 68 -13.59 13.56 -4.00
N ARG A 69 -13.35 13.56 -2.69
CA ARG A 69 -14.23 14.24 -1.73
C ARG A 69 -14.41 15.73 -2.05
N LYS A 70 -13.39 16.39 -2.62
CA LYS A 70 -13.47 17.80 -3.04
C LYS A 70 -14.20 17.98 -4.37
N VAL A 71 -14.30 16.92 -5.18
CA VAL A 71 -15.06 16.95 -6.43
C VAL A 71 -16.56 16.90 -6.14
N GLY A 72 -16.96 16.17 -5.10
CA GLY A 72 -18.36 16.00 -4.76
C GLY A 72 -19.07 15.02 -5.70
N CYS A 73 -20.34 14.74 -5.40
CA CYS A 73 -21.16 13.79 -6.15
C CYS A 73 -21.45 14.34 -7.55
N LEU A 74 -21.98 15.56 -7.65
CA LEU A 74 -22.38 16.20 -8.91
C LEU A 74 -21.20 16.77 -9.72
N GLY A 75 -20.04 16.97 -9.07
CA GLY A 75 -18.82 17.31 -9.80
C GLY A 75 -18.34 16.16 -10.67
N CYS A 76 -18.55 14.91 -10.23
CA CYS A 76 -18.22 13.69 -10.96
C CYS A 76 -19.42 13.15 -11.77
N HIS A 77 -20.62 13.11 -11.19
CA HIS A 77 -21.83 12.63 -11.83
C HIS A 77 -22.58 13.78 -12.53
N LYS A 78 -22.50 13.84 -13.87
CA LYS A 78 -23.09 14.91 -14.68
C LYS A 78 -24.62 14.86 -14.81
N GLY A 79 -25.24 13.80 -14.31
CA GLY A 79 -26.69 13.64 -14.29
C GLY A 79 -27.11 12.39 -13.52
N HIS A 80 -28.42 12.12 -13.47
CA HIS A 80 -28.99 11.00 -12.74
C HIS A 80 -29.98 10.20 -13.61
N ALA A 81 -30.02 8.89 -13.45
CA ALA A 81 -30.96 8.03 -14.17
C ALA A 81 -32.41 8.23 -13.67
N PRO A 82 -33.45 8.02 -14.51
CA PRO A 82 -33.39 7.63 -15.93
C PRO A 82 -33.18 8.80 -16.90
N LEU A 83 -33.19 10.05 -16.40
CA LEU A 83 -33.14 11.25 -17.25
C LEU A 83 -31.77 11.45 -17.91
N PHE A 84 -30.72 10.82 -17.39
CA PHE A 84 -29.37 10.87 -17.92
C PHE A 84 -28.82 9.47 -18.23
N PRO A 85 -28.19 9.25 -19.40
CA PRO A 85 -27.64 7.95 -19.77
C PRO A 85 -26.47 7.55 -18.87
N LYS A 86 -26.48 6.29 -18.40
CA LYS A 86 -25.51 5.77 -17.43
C LYS A 86 -24.08 5.86 -17.93
N GLU A 87 -23.86 5.64 -19.22
CA GLU A 87 -22.54 5.57 -19.87
C GLU A 87 -21.85 6.94 -19.94
N LYS A 88 -22.63 8.02 -19.89
CA LYS A 88 -22.11 9.40 -19.91
C LYS A 88 -22.06 10.02 -18.51
N MET A 89 -22.57 9.33 -17.50
CA MET A 89 -22.79 9.89 -16.16
C MET A 89 -21.48 10.30 -15.50
N ILE A 90 -20.42 9.50 -15.71
CA ILE A 90 -19.09 9.73 -15.16
C ILE A 90 -18.15 10.12 -16.31
N PRO A 91 -17.43 11.25 -16.23
CA PRO A 91 -16.48 11.68 -17.25
C PRO A 91 -15.30 10.72 -17.35
N LYS A 92 -14.52 10.82 -18.43
CA LYS A 92 -13.29 10.02 -18.55
C LYS A 92 -12.30 10.43 -17.47
N CYS A 93 -11.61 9.47 -16.85
CA CYS A 93 -10.63 9.74 -15.81
C CYS A 93 -9.56 10.75 -16.27
N SER A 94 -9.16 10.66 -17.55
CA SER A 94 -8.16 11.54 -18.17
C SER A 94 -8.59 12.99 -18.34
N GLU A 95 -9.85 13.35 -18.08
CA GLU A 95 -10.29 14.75 -18.06
C GLU A 95 -9.70 15.51 -16.86
N CYS A 96 -9.53 14.81 -15.73
CA CYS A 96 -8.99 15.37 -14.48
C CYS A 96 -7.60 14.80 -14.13
N HIS A 97 -7.32 13.54 -14.44
CA HIS A 97 -6.03 12.89 -14.15
C HIS A 97 -5.06 13.07 -15.32
N LYS A 98 -4.08 13.97 -15.17
CA LYS A 98 -3.11 14.37 -16.19
C LYS A 98 -1.73 14.65 -15.59
N GLY A 99 -0.70 14.74 -16.44
CA GLY A 99 0.63 15.25 -16.06
C GLY A 99 1.63 14.22 -15.51
N GLN A 100 1.27 12.93 -15.49
CA GLN A 100 2.17 11.84 -15.11
C GLN A 100 2.01 10.65 -16.07
N ALA A 101 3.08 9.88 -16.29
CA ALA A 101 3.07 8.69 -17.14
C ALA A 101 2.00 7.67 -16.70
N HIS A 102 1.73 7.57 -15.40
CA HIS A 102 0.66 6.72 -14.89
C HIS A 102 -0.72 7.08 -15.47
N PHE A 103 -1.01 8.37 -15.67
CA PHE A 103 -2.32 8.82 -16.14
C PHE A 103 -2.52 8.67 -17.65
N THR A 104 -1.48 8.27 -18.41
CA THR A 104 -1.61 7.91 -19.82
C THR A 104 -2.01 6.44 -20.01
N LEU A 105 -2.07 5.66 -18.93
CA LEU A 105 -2.52 4.27 -18.96
C LEU A 105 -4.01 4.18 -19.31
N LYS A 106 -4.36 3.15 -20.07
CA LYS A 106 -5.75 2.81 -20.40
C LYS A 106 -6.35 1.91 -19.32
N ASN A 107 -7.67 1.79 -19.30
CA ASN A 107 -8.42 0.87 -18.43
C ASN A 107 -8.18 1.08 -16.93
N CYS A 108 -8.30 2.33 -16.44
CA CYS A 108 -8.06 2.70 -15.04
C CYS A 108 -8.80 1.80 -14.02
N LEU A 109 -10.02 1.36 -14.37
CA LEU A 109 -10.87 0.48 -13.57
C LEU A 109 -10.40 -0.98 -13.49
N SER A 110 -9.27 -1.34 -14.13
CA SER A 110 -8.61 -2.63 -13.92
C SER A 110 -7.93 -2.74 -12.56
N CYS A 111 -7.58 -1.58 -11.97
CA CYS A 111 -6.90 -1.47 -10.68
C CYS A 111 -7.69 -0.58 -9.70
N HIS A 112 -8.21 0.55 -10.19
CA HIS A 112 -9.03 1.47 -9.40
C HIS A 112 -10.50 1.08 -9.54
N THR A 113 -10.91 0.00 -8.88
CA THR A 113 -12.23 -0.61 -9.10
C THR A 113 -13.39 0.25 -8.60
N ASN A 114 -13.14 1.17 -7.66
CA ASN A 114 -14.16 2.07 -7.12
C ASN A 114 -13.62 3.51 -7.07
N PRO A 115 -14.17 4.44 -7.87
CA PRO A 115 -13.80 5.85 -7.82
C PRO A 115 -14.12 6.55 -6.50
N HIS A 116 -15.00 5.99 -5.65
CA HIS A 116 -15.25 6.54 -4.30
C HIS A 116 -14.17 6.13 -3.29
N THR A 117 -13.38 5.10 -3.59
CA THR A 117 -12.24 4.66 -2.78
C THR A 117 -10.97 4.56 -3.63
N PRO A 118 -10.53 5.66 -4.28
CA PRO A 118 -9.55 5.63 -5.37
C PRO A 118 -8.19 5.03 -4.98
N LEU A 119 -7.81 5.03 -3.71
CA LEU A 119 -6.55 4.43 -3.23
C LEU A 119 -6.71 3.01 -2.68
N GLU A 120 -7.92 2.47 -2.61
CA GLU A 120 -8.16 1.04 -2.32
C GLU A 120 -8.00 0.23 -3.61
N ILE A 121 -6.74 0.11 -4.03
CA ILE A 121 -6.38 -0.51 -5.30
C ILE A 121 -6.46 -2.03 -5.16
N THR A 122 -7.23 -2.65 -6.05
CA THR A 122 -7.31 -4.09 -6.19
C THR A 122 -6.96 -4.48 -7.61
N PHE A 123 -6.10 -5.48 -7.78
CA PHE A 123 -5.71 -5.93 -9.11
C PHE A 123 -6.72 -6.95 -9.60
N LYS A 124 -7.45 -6.64 -10.68
CA LYS A 124 -8.18 -7.66 -11.43
C LYS A 124 -7.18 -8.63 -12.08
N LYS A 125 -7.68 -9.73 -12.66
CA LYS A 125 -6.82 -10.64 -13.41
C LYS A 125 -6.14 -9.88 -14.57
N GLY A 126 -4.82 -9.91 -14.63
CA GLY A 126 -4.05 -9.17 -15.63
C GLY A 126 -2.55 -9.17 -15.34
N GLN A 127 -1.78 -8.50 -16.20
CA GLN A 127 -0.34 -8.28 -16.01
C GLN A 127 -0.07 -6.78 -15.93
N TYR A 128 0.39 -6.32 -14.77
CA TYR A 128 0.49 -4.88 -14.49
C TYR A 128 1.93 -4.35 -14.50
N LYS A 129 2.92 -5.12 -14.98
CA LYS A 129 4.34 -4.72 -14.97
C LYS A 129 4.55 -3.30 -15.53
N LYS A 130 4.06 -3.03 -16.75
CA LYS A 130 4.17 -1.70 -17.37
C LYS A 130 3.54 -0.59 -16.52
N ALA A 131 2.37 -0.86 -15.92
CA ALA A 131 1.68 0.10 -15.06
C ALA A 131 2.48 0.38 -13.77
N CYS A 132 3.01 -0.66 -13.11
CA CYS A 132 3.82 -0.51 -11.90
C CYS A 132 5.08 0.33 -12.16
N LEU A 133 5.74 0.11 -13.30
CA LEU A 133 6.98 0.82 -13.66
C LEU A 133 6.76 2.30 -13.99
N THR A 134 5.52 2.78 -14.17
CA THR A 134 5.26 4.23 -14.32
C THR A 134 5.60 5.03 -13.06
N CYS A 135 5.65 4.38 -11.89
CA CYS A 135 6.05 4.99 -10.62
C CYS A 135 7.22 4.26 -9.95
N HIS A 136 7.38 2.94 -10.17
CA HIS A 136 8.41 2.12 -9.56
C HIS A 136 9.51 1.73 -10.56
N SER A 137 10.28 2.70 -11.06
CA SER A 137 11.35 2.41 -12.03
C SER A 137 12.48 1.56 -11.44
N GLY A 138 12.88 1.84 -10.20
CA GLY A 138 14.00 1.17 -9.52
C GLY A 138 13.93 -0.37 -9.52
N PRO A 139 12.82 -1.00 -9.09
CA PRO A 139 12.62 -2.44 -9.25
C PRO A 139 12.77 -2.96 -10.69
N GLY A 140 12.29 -2.19 -11.67
CA GLY A 140 12.42 -2.53 -13.08
C GLY A 140 13.87 -2.50 -13.56
N GLU A 141 14.62 -1.47 -13.16
CA GLU A 141 16.05 -1.31 -13.44
C GLU A 141 16.85 -2.44 -12.80
N GLN A 142 16.62 -2.75 -11.52
CA GLN A 142 17.28 -3.86 -10.81
C GLN A 142 17.06 -5.21 -11.49
N MET A 143 15.82 -5.49 -11.93
CA MET A 143 15.49 -6.72 -12.64
C MET A 143 16.08 -6.79 -14.05
N ALA A 144 16.35 -5.64 -14.68
CA ALA A 144 16.99 -5.56 -15.99
C ALA A 144 18.51 -5.74 -15.87
N GLU A 145 19.13 -5.13 -14.87
CA GLU A 145 20.57 -5.20 -14.60
C GLU A 145 20.97 -6.58 -14.05
N PHE A 146 20.12 -7.19 -13.20
CA PHE A 146 20.35 -8.52 -12.62
C PHE A 146 19.19 -9.49 -12.96
N PRO A 147 19.14 -10.00 -14.21
CA PRO A 147 18.08 -10.89 -14.64
C PRO A 147 17.98 -12.15 -13.78
N SER A 148 16.76 -12.51 -13.42
CA SER A 148 16.43 -13.73 -12.67
C SER A 148 15.04 -14.23 -13.05
N ALA A 149 14.62 -15.38 -12.52
CA ALA A 149 13.27 -15.90 -12.74
C ALA A 149 12.18 -14.91 -12.28
N HIS A 150 12.45 -14.05 -11.30
CA HIS A 150 11.53 -12.99 -10.88
C HIS A 150 11.30 -11.94 -11.97
N ALA A 151 12.32 -11.60 -12.77
CA ALA A 151 12.21 -10.60 -13.84
C ALA A 151 11.19 -10.98 -14.93
N GLN A 152 10.95 -12.29 -15.09
CA GLN A 152 10.01 -12.87 -16.05
C GLN A 152 8.57 -12.88 -15.54
N LYS A 153 8.34 -12.67 -14.24
CA LYS A 153 6.99 -12.63 -13.65
C LYS A 153 6.42 -11.21 -13.70
N PRO A 154 5.10 -11.04 -13.87
CA PRO A 154 4.49 -9.73 -13.72
C PRO A 154 4.53 -9.31 -12.24
N CYS A 155 4.65 -8.00 -11.97
CA CYS A 155 4.79 -7.50 -10.58
C CYS A 155 3.66 -7.96 -9.65
N ASN A 156 2.43 -8.01 -10.18
CA ASN A 156 1.24 -8.45 -9.44
C ASN A 156 1.14 -9.97 -9.23
N PHE A 157 2.11 -10.75 -9.70
CA PHE A 157 2.25 -12.16 -9.32
C PHE A 157 2.58 -12.28 -7.82
N CYS A 158 3.53 -11.46 -7.36
CA CYS A 158 3.95 -11.43 -5.96
C CYS A 158 3.21 -10.32 -5.19
N HIS A 159 3.11 -9.12 -5.77
CA HIS A 159 2.45 -7.96 -5.16
C HIS A 159 0.95 -7.99 -5.46
N THR A 160 0.20 -8.81 -4.72
CA THR A 160 -1.24 -9.06 -4.98
C THR A 160 -2.16 -7.87 -4.67
N ARG A 161 -1.68 -6.90 -3.89
CA ARG A 161 -2.34 -5.61 -3.64
C ARG A 161 -1.29 -4.51 -3.61
N HIS A 162 -1.69 -3.29 -3.95
CA HIS A 162 -0.76 -2.17 -3.92
C HIS A 162 -0.23 -1.93 -2.49
N GLY A 163 1.07 -1.68 -2.36
CA GLY A 163 1.75 -1.51 -1.06
C GLY A 163 2.01 -2.80 -0.28
N TYR A 164 1.57 -3.96 -0.75
CA TYR A 164 1.87 -5.23 -0.09
C TYR A 164 3.23 -5.78 -0.50
N ILE A 165 4.07 -6.08 0.48
CA ILE A 165 5.35 -6.75 0.29
C ILE A 165 5.19 -8.22 0.71
N PRO A 166 5.32 -9.18 -0.22
CA PRO A 166 5.22 -10.59 0.10
C PRO A 166 6.52 -11.11 0.72
N THR A 167 6.41 -12.15 1.55
CA THR A 167 7.58 -12.90 2.03
C THR A 167 8.11 -13.84 0.94
N CYS A 168 9.43 -13.98 0.86
CA CYS A 168 10.12 -14.96 0.02
C CYS A 168 9.70 -16.40 0.34
N LEU A 169 9.34 -16.66 1.60
CA LEU A 169 9.06 -17.99 2.14
C LEU A 169 7.74 -18.59 1.62
N LYS A 170 6.94 -17.83 0.87
CA LYS A 170 5.76 -18.38 0.17
C LYS A 170 6.13 -19.39 -0.91
N CYS A 171 7.33 -19.25 -1.49
CA CYS A 171 7.79 -20.10 -2.59
C CYS A 171 9.20 -20.66 -2.35
N HIS A 172 10.05 -19.94 -1.60
CA HIS A 172 11.42 -20.36 -1.33
C HIS A 172 11.54 -21.02 0.05
N LYS A 173 12.32 -22.11 0.11
CA LYS A 173 12.71 -22.72 1.38
C LYS A 173 13.90 -21.95 1.96
N PRO A 174 13.94 -21.72 3.28
CA PRO A 174 15.09 -21.09 3.92
C PRO A 174 16.31 -22.02 3.88
N HIS A 175 17.51 -21.46 4.00
CA HIS A 175 18.74 -22.25 4.10
C HIS A 175 18.91 -22.84 5.51
N LEU A 176 18.41 -22.14 6.53
CA LEU A 176 18.39 -22.59 7.92
C LEU A 176 16.97 -22.65 8.46
N LYS A 177 16.72 -23.62 9.34
CA LYS A 177 15.43 -23.71 10.04
C LYS A 177 15.17 -22.44 10.84
N GLY A 178 13.99 -21.84 10.63
CA GLY A 178 13.55 -20.66 11.36
C GLY A 178 14.01 -19.31 10.79
N GLN A 179 14.72 -19.27 9.65
CA GLN A 179 14.99 -18.01 8.98
C GLN A 179 13.70 -17.29 8.57
N THR A 180 13.73 -15.97 8.76
CA THR A 180 12.65 -15.05 8.47
C THR A 180 12.87 -14.35 7.12
N PHE A 181 11.90 -13.54 6.71
CA PHE A 181 12.06 -12.66 5.55
C PHE A 181 13.23 -11.69 5.71
N ASP A 182 13.41 -11.12 6.91
CA ASP A 182 14.47 -10.16 7.20
C ASP A 182 15.86 -10.79 7.08
N ASP A 183 16.00 -12.05 7.52
CA ASP A 183 17.22 -12.84 7.33
C ASP A 183 17.54 -13.05 5.85
N CYS A 184 16.51 -13.26 5.02
CA CYS A 184 16.68 -13.45 3.58
C CYS A 184 17.18 -12.17 2.91
N VAL A 185 16.56 -11.02 3.23
CA VAL A 185 16.92 -9.72 2.62
C VAL A 185 18.23 -9.15 3.14
N GLY A 186 18.76 -9.71 4.22
CA GLY A 186 20.14 -9.43 4.66
C GLY A 186 21.21 -9.86 3.65
N CYS A 187 20.89 -10.79 2.75
CA CYS A 187 21.80 -11.30 1.71
C CYS A 187 21.24 -11.17 0.28
N HIS A 188 19.93 -11.38 0.10
CA HIS A 188 19.25 -11.44 -1.19
C HIS A 188 18.22 -10.32 -1.34
N GLN A 189 18.37 -9.45 -2.33
CA GLN A 189 17.35 -8.45 -2.62
C GLN A 189 16.24 -9.04 -3.52
N ALA A 190 14.97 -8.75 -3.22
CA ALA A 190 13.83 -9.37 -3.90
C ALA A 190 13.82 -9.24 -5.44
N HIS A 191 14.30 -8.10 -5.95
CA HIS A 191 14.32 -7.77 -7.38
C HIS A 191 15.68 -8.01 -8.06
N LYS A 192 16.69 -8.44 -7.30
CA LYS A 192 18.00 -8.88 -7.81
C LYS A 192 18.57 -10.01 -6.94
N PRO A 193 17.85 -11.12 -6.77
CA PRO A 193 18.14 -12.13 -5.73
C PRO A 193 19.45 -12.89 -5.96
N THR A 194 19.97 -12.88 -7.20
CA THR A 194 21.23 -13.52 -7.58
C THR A 194 22.45 -12.69 -7.22
N GLN A 195 22.28 -11.38 -7.01
CA GLN A 195 23.34 -10.53 -6.50
C GLN A 195 23.38 -10.62 -4.98
N VAL A 196 24.17 -11.57 -4.46
CA VAL A 196 24.29 -11.80 -3.02
C VAL A 196 25.24 -10.78 -2.41
N THR A 197 24.67 -9.89 -1.60
CA THR A 197 25.38 -8.82 -0.90
C THR A 197 24.92 -8.75 0.53
N TYR A 198 25.80 -8.45 1.46
CA TYR A 198 25.47 -8.49 2.88
C TYR A 198 26.28 -7.49 3.69
N GLY A 199 25.73 -7.12 4.85
CA GLY A 199 26.33 -6.16 5.78
C GLY A 199 27.46 -6.75 6.62
N ALA A 200 28.05 -5.92 7.48
CA ALA A 200 29.14 -6.31 8.38
C ALA A 200 28.70 -7.20 9.56
N ASN A 201 27.40 -7.35 9.79
CA ASN A 201 26.85 -8.01 10.98
C ASN A 201 26.09 -9.29 10.62
N ILE A 202 26.69 -10.15 9.79
CA ILE A 202 26.14 -11.48 9.48
C ILE A 202 26.86 -12.55 10.31
N PRO A 203 26.12 -13.36 11.09
CA PRO A 203 26.70 -14.48 11.83
C PRO A 203 27.28 -15.57 10.92
N ASN A 204 28.38 -16.21 11.35
CA ASN A 204 29.05 -17.27 10.59
C ASN A 204 28.12 -18.42 10.21
N ARG A 205 27.18 -18.80 11.10
CA ARG A 205 26.16 -19.82 10.82
C ARG A 205 25.34 -19.58 9.56
N PHE A 206 25.15 -18.33 9.15
CA PHE A 206 24.43 -18.02 7.90
C PHE A 206 25.29 -18.37 6.68
N CYS A 207 26.60 -18.15 6.75
CA CYS A 207 27.54 -18.65 5.74
C CYS A 207 27.65 -20.18 5.81
N GLY A 208 27.67 -20.73 7.02
CA GLY A 208 27.72 -22.16 7.32
C GLY A 208 26.56 -22.97 6.76
N ALA A 209 25.42 -22.35 6.52
CA ALA A 209 24.29 -22.98 5.84
C ALA A 209 24.68 -23.55 4.45
N CYS A 210 25.66 -22.93 3.77
CA CYS A 210 26.24 -23.44 2.52
C CYS A 210 27.70 -23.88 2.69
N HIS A 211 28.44 -23.25 3.62
CA HIS A 211 29.87 -23.44 3.85
C HIS A 211 30.17 -24.10 5.19
N GLY A 212 29.34 -25.06 5.63
CA GLY A 212 29.38 -25.61 6.98
C GLY A 212 30.71 -26.25 7.37
N GLN A 213 31.45 -26.82 6.41
CA GLN A 213 32.79 -27.33 6.69
C GLN A 213 33.78 -26.20 6.98
N ILE A 214 33.74 -25.11 6.21
CA ILE A 214 34.63 -23.96 6.40
C ILE A 214 34.33 -23.22 7.70
N GLU A 215 33.05 -23.07 8.05
CA GLU A 215 32.64 -22.53 9.35
C GLU A 215 33.28 -23.33 10.49
N LYS A 216 33.08 -24.66 10.51
CA LYS A 216 33.66 -25.54 11.53
C LYS A 216 35.19 -25.46 11.57
N THR A 217 35.83 -25.45 10.41
CA THR A 217 37.28 -25.32 10.29
C THR A 217 37.77 -24.02 10.92
N LEU A 218 37.15 -22.88 10.62
CA LEU A 218 37.51 -21.59 11.22
C LEU A 218 37.29 -21.60 12.74
N GLU A 219 36.14 -22.07 13.20
CA GLU A 219 35.77 -22.06 14.62
C GLU A 219 36.65 -22.98 15.48
N SER A 220 37.16 -24.07 14.91
CA SER A 220 38.11 -24.98 15.56
C SER A 220 39.56 -24.48 15.56
N GLY A 221 39.84 -23.39 14.81
CA GLY A 221 41.18 -22.83 14.68
C GLY A 221 41.74 -22.28 16.00
N LYS A 222 43.07 -22.34 16.15
CA LYS A 222 43.77 -21.87 17.37
C LYS A 222 44.29 -20.42 17.28
N THR A 223 44.18 -19.79 16.11
CA THR A 223 44.68 -18.42 15.88
C THR A 223 43.62 -17.38 16.21
N LYS A 224 44.00 -16.09 16.25
CA LYS A 224 43.04 -15.00 16.46
C LYS A 224 41.99 -14.91 15.35
N HIS A 225 42.28 -15.44 14.15
CA HIS A 225 41.34 -15.47 13.03
C HIS A 225 40.09 -16.31 13.33
N ALA A 226 40.21 -17.36 14.15
CA ALA A 226 39.08 -18.21 14.55
C ALA A 226 37.95 -17.46 15.26
N ARG A 227 38.24 -16.26 15.79
CA ARG A 227 37.25 -15.41 16.48
C ARG A 227 36.59 -14.38 15.55
N LEU A 228 36.98 -14.31 14.29
CA LEU A 228 36.45 -13.34 13.34
C LEU A 228 35.17 -13.86 12.69
N ALA A 229 34.23 -12.95 12.44
CA ALA A 229 33.11 -13.25 11.56
C ALA A 229 33.60 -13.37 10.11
N CYS A 230 33.00 -14.25 9.30
CA CYS A 230 33.33 -14.42 7.89
C CYS A 230 33.28 -13.07 7.15
N VAL A 231 32.26 -12.27 7.44
CA VAL A 231 32.05 -10.94 6.82
C VAL A 231 33.07 -9.89 7.22
N PHE A 232 33.87 -10.14 8.27
CA PHE A 232 35.00 -9.26 8.60
C PHE A 232 36.05 -9.28 7.49
N CYS A 233 36.31 -10.46 6.93
CA CYS A 233 37.26 -10.68 5.82
C CYS A 233 36.54 -10.57 4.47
N HIS A 234 35.40 -11.25 4.34
CA HIS A 234 34.61 -11.30 3.12
C HIS A 234 33.58 -10.18 3.10
N ARG A 235 33.98 -8.95 2.77
CA ARG A 235 33.11 -7.77 2.93
C ARG A 235 32.18 -7.51 1.74
N GLY A 236 30.91 -7.25 2.04
CA GLY A 236 29.95 -6.57 1.16
C GLY A 236 29.33 -7.44 0.07
N VAL A 237 30.12 -8.27 -0.60
CA VAL A 237 29.67 -9.11 -1.71
C VAL A 237 30.14 -10.55 -1.55
N HIS A 238 29.26 -11.49 -1.89
CA HIS A 238 29.61 -12.90 -1.88
C HIS A 238 30.75 -13.22 -2.86
N GLY A 239 31.64 -14.15 -2.46
CA GLY A 239 32.75 -14.60 -3.29
C GLY A 239 33.98 -13.69 -3.30
N VAL A 240 33.97 -12.55 -2.61
CA VAL A 240 35.17 -11.71 -2.45
C VAL A 240 36.24 -12.50 -1.70
N LYS A 241 37.50 -12.45 -2.15
CA LYS A 241 38.65 -13.04 -1.45
C LYS A 241 39.64 -11.94 -1.14
N PRO A 242 39.76 -11.47 0.12
CA PRO A 242 40.68 -10.40 0.46
C PRO A 242 42.13 -10.89 0.38
N ARG A 243 43.05 -9.94 0.17
CA ARG A 243 44.48 -10.18 0.31
C ARG A 243 44.87 -10.08 1.78
N CYS A 244 45.80 -10.91 2.26
CA CYS A 244 46.30 -10.84 3.64
C CYS A 244 46.88 -9.46 3.97
N GLN A 245 47.55 -8.85 2.99
CA GLN A 245 48.21 -7.56 3.07
C GLN A 245 47.23 -6.42 3.36
N THR A 246 45.94 -6.57 3.03
CA THR A 246 44.91 -5.57 3.33
C THR A 246 44.83 -5.25 4.83
N CYS A 247 45.19 -6.19 5.70
CA CYS A 247 45.22 -6.00 7.15
C CYS A 247 46.62 -6.11 7.75
N HIS A 248 47.48 -6.97 7.19
CA HIS A 248 48.78 -7.30 7.79
C HIS A 248 49.97 -6.55 7.19
N GLY A 249 49.78 -5.80 6.10
CA GLY A 249 50.90 -5.25 5.33
C GLY A 249 51.83 -6.37 4.84
N ILE A 250 53.14 -6.12 4.89
CA ILE A 250 54.18 -7.08 4.51
C ILE A 250 55.02 -7.42 5.74
N PRO A 251 54.71 -8.52 6.44
CA PRO A 251 55.40 -8.87 7.70
C PRO A 251 56.76 -9.55 7.50
N HIS A 252 57.08 -10.00 6.28
CA HIS A 252 58.31 -10.71 5.96
C HIS A 252 59.22 -9.89 5.04
N PRO A 253 60.57 -10.04 5.13
CA PRO A 253 61.50 -9.41 4.20
C PRO A 253 61.26 -9.82 2.74
N GLN A 254 61.54 -8.90 1.80
CA GLN A 254 61.31 -9.14 0.38
C GLN A 254 62.07 -10.36 -0.16
N SER A 255 63.26 -10.64 0.37
CA SER A 255 64.07 -11.80 -0.02
C SER A 255 63.37 -13.14 0.25
N MET A 256 62.58 -13.23 1.32
CA MET A 256 61.78 -14.42 1.62
C MET A 256 60.60 -14.54 0.65
N LEU A 257 59.95 -13.43 0.33
CA LEU A 257 58.74 -13.42 -0.51
C LEU A 257 59.03 -13.71 -1.99
N GLN A 258 60.24 -13.40 -2.49
CA GLN A 258 60.61 -13.64 -3.88
C GLN A 258 60.57 -15.12 -4.29
N GLY A 259 60.70 -16.06 -3.35
CA GLY A 259 60.72 -17.49 -3.61
C GLY A 259 59.35 -18.18 -3.66
N PHE A 260 58.25 -17.49 -3.31
CA PHE A 260 56.93 -18.10 -3.13
C PHE A 260 55.83 -17.36 -3.88
N LYS A 261 54.75 -18.07 -4.22
CA LYS A 261 53.61 -17.53 -4.98
C LYS A 261 52.66 -16.72 -4.08
N GLY A 262 52.67 -16.99 -2.78
CA GLY A 262 51.91 -16.20 -1.81
C GLY A 262 52.01 -16.74 -0.40
N CYS A 263 51.36 -16.03 0.53
CA CYS A 263 51.41 -16.34 1.95
C CYS A 263 50.95 -17.78 2.27
N LEU A 264 50.03 -18.31 1.48
CA LEU A 264 49.44 -19.64 1.70
C LEU A 264 50.39 -20.80 1.38
N ASP A 265 51.52 -20.56 0.71
CA ASP A 265 52.53 -21.60 0.48
C ASP A 265 53.16 -22.09 1.80
N CYS A 266 53.17 -21.23 2.84
CA CYS A 266 53.61 -21.61 4.19
C CYS A 266 52.47 -21.53 5.22
N HIS A 267 51.56 -20.56 5.10
CA HIS A 267 50.46 -20.38 6.06
C HIS A 267 49.22 -21.24 5.78
N GLN A 268 49.24 -22.06 4.72
CA GLN A 268 48.23 -23.05 4.37
C GLN A 268 46.85 -22.44 4.03
N ASP A 269 45.89 -22.46 4.95
CA ASP A 269 44.50 -22.07 4.70
C ASP A 269 44.14 -20.82 5.52
N PRO A 270 43.60 -19.73 4.93
CA PRO A 270 43.15 -18.57 5.70
C PRO A 270 42.08 -18.90 6.76
N HIS A 271 41.34 -20.00 6.62
CA HIS A 271 40.38 -20.49 7.62
C HIS A 271 40.99 -21.49 8.60
N ASN A 272 42.22 -21.98 8.36
CA ASN A 272 42.93 -22.90 9.24
C ASN A 272 44.43 -22.56 9.28
N LEU A 273 44.73 -21.31 9.62
CA LEU A 273 46.11 -20.85 9.67
C LEU A 273 46.88 -21.64 10.73
N VAL A 274 47.92 -22.33 10.31
CA VAL A 274 48.90 -22.95 11.21
C VAL A 274 49.85 -21.87 11.74
N LYS A 275 50.25 -22.01 13.01
CA LYS A 275 51.31 -21.18 13.59
C LYS A 275 52.67 -21.70 13.19
#